data_AF-A0A355UHL2-F1
#
_entry.id   AF-A0A355UHL2-F1
#
_cell.length_a   1.000
_cell.length_b   1.000
_cell.length_c   1.000
_cell.angle_alpha   90.00
_cell.angle_beta   90.00
_cell.angle_gamma   90.00
#
_symmetry.space_group_name_H-M   'P 1'
#
loop_
_entity.id
_entity.type
_entity.pdbx_description
1 polymer ?
#
loop_
_entity_poly.entity_id
_entity_poly.type
_entity_poly.pdbx_seq_one_letter_code
_entity_poly.pdbx_strand_id
1 'polypeptide(L)' 'MMRILILGGTGAMGNHLVDLFRDTDYEIVITTRVNRKSSHNIKYITGNAKD' A
#
# COMPACT_ATOMS: atom_id res chain seq x y z
N MET A 1 -14.90 -7.58 -5.26
CA MET A 1 -13.54 -7.02 -5.30
C MET A 1 -13.03 -6.88 -3.86
N MET A 2 -11.90 -7.49 -3.51
CA MET A 2 -11.32 -7.36 -2.16
C MET A 2 -10.32 -6.20 -2.09
N ARG A 3 -10.21 -5.57 -0.92
CA ARG A 3 -9.30 -4.46 -0.66
C ARG A 3 -8.45 -4.74 0.57
N ILE A 4 -7.16 -4.46 0.46
CA ILE A 4 -6.16 -4.65 1.52
C ILE A 4 -5.59 -3.29 1.90
N LEU A 5 -5.61 -2.94 3.18
CA LEU A 5 -4.93 -1.76 3.72
C LEU A 5 -3.62 -2.19 4.39
N ILE A 6 -2.51 -1.61 3.97
CA ILE A 6 -1.18 -1.86 4.54
C ILE A 6 -0.67 -0.58 5.20
N LEU A 7 -0.60 -0.60 6.53
CA LEU A 7 0.08 0.44 7.30
C LEU A 7 1.58 0.17 7.30
N GLY A 8 2.39 1.19 6.98
CA GLY A 8 3.84 1.00 6.89
C GLY A 8 4.27 0.17 5.67
N GLY A 9 3.47 0.14 4.60
CA GLY A 9 3.73 -0.63 3.38
C GLY A 9 5.02 -0.27 2.65
N THR A 10 5.68 0.84 3.00
CA THR A 10 6.98 1.27 2.44
C THR A 10 8.19 0.75 3.22
N GLY A 11 7.98 0.10 4.37
CA GLY A 11 9.04 -0.49 5.20
C GLY A 11 9.46 -1.88 4.73
N ALA A 12 10.44 -2.48 5.42
CA ALA A 12 11.04 -3.78 5.04
C ALA A 12 10.00 -4.90 4.86
N MET A 13 9.11 -5.09 5.84
CA MET A 13 8.03 -6.09 5.76
C MET A 13 6.92 -5.67 4.77
N GLY A 14 6.62 -4.37 4.71
CA GLY A 14 5.55 -3.82 3.89
C GLY A 14 5.78 -4.06 2.39
N ASN A 15 7.00 -3.83 1.91
CA ASN A 15 7.33 -4.01 0.49
C ASN A 15 7.14 -5.46 0.04
N HIS A 16 7.50 -6.45 0.87
CA HIS A 16 7.25 -7.86 0.55
C HIS A 16 5.76 -8.19 0.41
N LEU A 17 4.89 -7.60 1.23
CA LEU A 17 3.44 -7.77 1.11
C LEU A 17 2.91 -7.10 -0.16
N VAL A 18 3.41 -5.92 -0.49
CA VAL A 18 3.03 -5.22 -1.73
C VAL A 18 3.42 -6.06 -2.95
N ASP A 19 4.63 -6.62 -2.96
CA ASP A 19 5.09 -7.49 -4.05
C ASP A 19 4.30 -8.79 -4.15
N LEU A 20 3.85 -9.36 -3.04
CA LEU A 20 3.02 -10.57 -3.05
C LEU A 20 1.66 -10.36 -3.73
N PHE A 21 1.08 -9.16 -3.60
CA PHE A 21 -0.28 -8.88 -4.07
C PHE A 21 -0.35 -8.03 -5.35
N ARG A 22 0.78 -7.50 -5.85
CA ARG A 22 0.80 -6.58 -7.01
C ARG A 22 0.20 -7.15 -8.29
N ASP A 23 0.25 -8.47 -8.46
CA ASP A 23 -0.25 -9.16 -9.66
C ASP A 23 -1.60 -9.86 -9.41
N THR A 24 -2.34 -9.40 -8.40
CA THR A 24 -3.68 -9.89 -8.07
C THR A 24 -4.76 -8.86 -8.41
N ASP A 25 -6.01 -9.30 -8.48
CA ASP A 25 -7.17 -8.41 -8.64
C ASP A 25 -7.53 -7.64 -7.35
N TYR A 26 -6.72 -7.73 -6.30
CA TYR A 26 -6.94 -6.98 -5.06
C TYR A 26 -6.50 -5.54 -5.20
N GLU A 27 -7.29 -4.62 -4.63
CA GLU A 27 -6.86 -3.23 -4.47
C GLU A 27 -6.00 -3.11 -3.20
N ILE A 28 -4.76 -2.69 -3.36
CA ILE A 28 -3.81 -2.50 -2.26
C ILE A 28 -3.73 -1.02 -1.95
N VAL A 29 -4.13 -0.63 -0.73
CA VAL A 29 -4.03 0.74 -0.24
C VAL A 29 -2.89 0.82 0.78
N ILE A 30 -1.96 1.73 0.57
CA ILE A 30 -0.79 1.92 1.43
C ILE A 30 -0.82 3.33 2.01
N THR A 31 -0.70 3.45 3.33
CA THR A 31 -0.50 4.75 3.98
C THR A 31 0.97 5.14 3.95
N THR A 32 1.24 6.41 3.64
CA THR A 32 2.59 6.97 3.57
C THR A 32 2.59 8.37 4.16
N ARG A 33 3.65 8.72 4.90
CA ARG A 33 3.82 10.07 5.47
C ARG A 33 4.11 11.15 4.41
N VAL A 34 4.39 10.73 3.18
CA VAL A 34 4.71 11.61 2.04
C VAL A 34 3.91 11.20 0.80
N ASN A 35 3.66 12.14 -0.11
CA ASN A 35 2.96 11.87 -1.36
C ASN A 35 3.75 10.90 -2.25
N ARG A 36 3.08 9.89 -2.80
CA ARG A 36 3.65 8.87 -3.70
C ARG A 36 2.71 8.61 -4.87
N LYS A 37 3.28 8.35 -6.05
CA LYS A 37 2.49 8.03 -7.24
C LYS A 37 1.92 6.62 -7.13
N SER A 38 0.61 6.51 -7.26
CA SER A 38 -0.10 5.23 -7.35
C SER A 38 0.10 4.59 -8.74
N SER A 39 0.02 3.26 -8.82
CA SER A 39 0.19 2.51 -10.08
C SER A 39 -0.56 1.18 -10.02
N HIS A 40 -1.17 0.78 -11.15
CA HIS A 40 -1.96 -0.46 -11.24
C HIS A 40 -2.98 -0.56 -10.09
N ASN A 41 -2.94 -1.66 -9.34
CA ASN A 41 -3.79 -1.97 -8.21
C ASN A 41 -3.26 -1.42 -6.87
N ILE A 42 -2.14 -0.68 -6.89
CA ILE A 42 -1.52 -0.07 -5.71
C ILE A 42 -1.88 1.42 -5.62
N LYS A 43 -2.56 1.78 -4.52
CA LYS A 43 -2.94 3.15 -4.17
C LYS A 43 -2.15 3.62 -2.96
N TYR A 44 -1.51 4.77 -3.09
CA TYR A 44 -0.89 5.47 -1.96
C TYR A 44 -1.83 6.57 -1.46
N ILE A 45 -2.06 6.58 -0.15
CA ILE A 45 -2.76 7.67 0.53
C ILE A 45 -1.81 8.32 1.54
N THR A 46 -1.80 9.65 1.58
CA THR A 46 -0.98 10.38 2.54
C THR A 46 -1.63 10.31 3.92
N GLY A 47 -0.89 9.84 4.92
CA GLY A 47 -1.35 9.70 6.29
C GLY A 47 -0.25 9.18 7.21
N ASN A 48 -0.40 9.44 8.50
CA ASN A 48 0.51 8.96 9.53
C ASN A 48 -0.23 7.94 10.41
N ALA A 49 0.23 6.70 10.45
CA ALA A 49 -0.45 5.61 11.16
C ALA A 49 -0.38 5.73 12.70
N LYS A 50 0.39 6.70 13.22
CA LYS A 50 0.50 6.99 14.65
C LYS A 50 -0.44 8.11 15.11
N ASP A 51 -1.14 8.75 14.17
CA ASP A 51 -2.17 9.75 14.42
C ASP A 51 -3.53 9.04 14.45
#